data_AF-A0A9E3XP91-F1
#
_entry.id   AF-A0A9E3XP91-F1
#
_cell.length_a   1.000
_cell.length_b   1.000
_cell.length_c   1.000
_cell.angle_alpha   90.00
_cell.angle_beta   90.00
_cell.angle_gamma   90.00
#
_symmetry.space_group_name_H-M   'P 1'
#
loop_
_entity.id
_entity.type
_entity.pdbx_description
1 polymer ?
#
loop_
_entity_poly.entity_id
_entity_poly.type
_entity_poly.pdbx_seq_one_letter_code
_entity_poly.pdbx_strand_id
1 'polypeptide(L)' 'HPLGATGAIILGTLIDELERQQKRYGLATLCIGGGMGVATIVERI' A
#
# COMPACT_ATOMS: atom_id res chain seq x y z
N HIS A 1 14.34 -5.26 -1.85
CA HIS A 1 14.14 -3.98 -1.13
C HIS A 1 14.89 -2.86 -1.87
N PRO A 2 14.33 -2.30 -2.95
CA PRO A 2 14.68 -0.97 -3.41
C PRO A 2 13.99 0.06 -2.48
N LEU A 3 14.71 0.53 -1.44
CA LEU A 3 14.17 1.26 -0.28
C LEU A 3 13.21 2.42 -0.61
N GLY A 4 13.38 3.10 -1.75
CA GLY A 4 12.48 4.19 -2.17
C GLY A 4 11.26 3.76 -2.99
N ALA A 5 11.28 2.57 -3.61
CA ALA A 5 10.22 2.13 -4.52
C ALA A 5 9.23 1.14 -3.88
N THR A 6 9.60 0.52 -2.75
CA THR A 6 8.78 -0.52 -2.11
C THR A 6 7.39 -0.03 -1.71
N GLY A 7 7.25 1.20 -1.22
CA GLY A 7 5.93 1.76 -0.87
C GLY A 7 4.98 1.85 -2.07
N ALA A 8 5.49 2.34 -3.21
CA ALA A 8 4.71 2.46 -4.44
C ALA A 8 4.34 1.08 -5.03
N ILE A 9 5.28 0.12 -4.97
CA ILE A 9 5.02 -1.25 -5.43
C ILE A 9 3.89 -1.89 -4.62
N ILE A 10 3.95 -1.81 -3.28
CA ILE A 10 2.91 -2.37 -2.41
C ILE A 10 1.55 -1.68 -2.67
N LEU A 11 1.55 -0.35 -2.82
CA LEU A 11 0.32 0.39 -3.10
C LEU A 11 -0.30 -0.02 -4.44
N GLY A 12 0.52 -0.15 -5.50
CA GLY A 12 0.06 -0.61 -6.81
C GLY A 12 -0.53 -2.02 -6.75
N THR A 13 0.17 -2.95 -6.09
CA THR A 13 -0.34 -4.32 -5.89
C THR A 13 -1.66 -4.33 -5.11
N LEU A 14 -1.81 -3.47 -4.10
CA LEU A 14 -3.06 -3.35 -3.34
C LEU A 14 -4.21 -2.87 -4.23
N ILE A 15 -3.98 -1.87 -5.08
CA ILE A 15 -4.99 -1.34 -6.00
C ILE A 15 -5.44 -2.42 -6.99
N ASP A 16 -4.49 -3.11 -7.63
CA ASP A 16 -4.76 -4.22 -8.56
C ASP A 16 -5.61 -5.30 -7.87
N GLU A 17 -5.31 -5.60 -6.61
CA GLU A 17 -6.03 -6.61 -5.83
C GLU A 17 -7.45 -6.16 -5.45
N LEU A 18 -7.64 -4.87 -5.12
CA LEU A 18 -8.97 -4.32 -4.85
C LEU A 18 -9.86 -4.39 -6.09
N GLU A 19 -9.31 -4.08 -7.27
CA GLU A 19 -10.01 -4.21 -8.56
C GLU A 19 -10.36 -5.67 -8.84
N ARG A 20 -9.39 -6.58 -8.72
CA ARG A 20 -9.59 -8.01 -8.97
C ARG A 20 -10.65 -8.63 -8.04
N GLN A 21 -10.67 -8.22 -6.77
CA GLN A 21 -11.60 -8.76 -5.77
C GLN A 21 -12.91 -7.97 -5.64
N GLN A 22 -13.13 -6.91 -6.43
CA GLN A 22 -14.29 -6.02 -6.32
C GLN A 22 -14.47 -5.44 -4.90
N LYS A 23 -13.35 -5.21 -4.20
CA LYS A 23 -13.34 -4.61 -2.86
C LYS A 23 -13.29 -3.08 -2.93
N ARG A 24 -13.68 -2.43 -1.84
CA ARG A 24 -13.81 -0.96 -1.78
C ARG A 24 -12.62 -0.28 -1.12
N TYR A 25 -12.19 -0.74 0.05
CA TYR A 25 -11.13 -0.10 0.84
C TYR A 25 -9.92 -1.01 1.00
N GLY A 26 -8.73 -0.41 0.93
CA GLY A 26 -7.46 -1.06 1.25
C GLY A 26 -6.62 -0.19 2.17
N LEU A 27 -5.76 -0.84 2.96
CA LEU A 27 -4.78 -0.22 3.85
C LEU A 27 -3.39 -0.75 3.50
N ALA A 28 -2.46 0.15 3.16
CA ALA A 28 -1.04 -0.17 3.04
C ALA A 28 -0.30 0.40 4.25
N THR A 29 0.64 -0.36 4.82
CA THR A 29 1.48 0.07 5.95
C THR A 29 2.94 -0.33 5.74
N LEU A 30 3.87 0.52 6.16
CA LEU A 30 5.30 0.27 6.09
C LEU A 30 6.00 0.73 7.36
N CYS A 31 6.93 -0.08 7.86
CA CYS A 31 7.91 0.33 8.86
C CYS A 31 9.04 1.13 8.19
N ILE A 32 9.63 2.04 8.95
CA ILE A 32 10.75 2.88 8.54
C ILE A 32 11.84 2.79 9.62
N GLY A 33 13.10 2.86 9.21
CA GLY A 33 14.23 2.92 10.14
C GLY A 33 14.09 4.07 11.15
N GLY A 34 14.56 3.87 12.38
CA GLY A 34 14.40 4.86 13.45
C GLY A 34 13.06 4.77 14.20
N GLY A 35 12.30 3.68 14.03
CA GLY A 35 11.08 3.42 14.81
C GLY A 35 9.82 4.13 14.30
N MET A 36 9.84 4.61 13.07
CA MET A 36 8.70 5.27 12.43
C MET A 36 7.88 4.30 11.58
N GLY A 37 6.66 4.69 11.25
CA GLY A 37 5.80 3.96 10.33
C GLY A 37 4.87 4.90 9.57
N VAL A 38 4.39 4.44 8.41
CA VAL A 38 3.42 5.14 7.58
C VAL A 38 2.26 4.22 7.25
N ALA A 39 1.05 4.76 7.22
CA ALA A 39 -0.16 4.05 6.82
C ALA A 39 -0.96 4.90 5.83
N THR A 40 -1.43 4.27 4.75
CA THR A 40 -2.22 4.91 3.70
C THR A 40 -3.47 4.10 3.44
N ILE A 41 -4.64 4.75 3.48
CA ILE A 41 -5.93 4.17 3.10
C ILE A 41 -6.27 4.60 1.68
N VAL A 42 -6.74 3.67 0.86
CA VAL A 42 -7.21 3.91 -0.50
C VAL A 42 -8.62 3.37 -0.69
N GLU A 43 -9.40 4.08 -1.50
CA GLU A 43 -10.73 3.67 -1.95
C GLU A 43 -10.69 3.41 -3.46
N ARG A 44 -11.18 2.25 -3.89
CA ARG A 44 -11.38 1.92 -5.30
C ARG A 44 -12.66 2.61 -5.80
N ILE A 45 -12.54 3.35 -6.91
CA ILE A 45 -13.64 4.04 -7.60
C ILE A 45 -14.27 3.10 -8.65
#